data_AF-A0A7Z9J235-F1
#
_entry.id   AF-A0A7Z9J235-F1
#
_cell.length_a   1.000
_cell.length_b   1.000
_cell.length_c   1.000
_cell.angle_alpha   90.00
_cell.angle_beta   90.00
_cell.angle_gamma   90.00
#
_symmetry.space_group_name_H-M   'P 1'
#
loop_
_entity.id
_entity.type
_entity.pdbx_description
1 polymer ?
#
loop_
_entity_poly.entity_id
_entity_poly.type
_entity_poly.pdbx_seq_one_letter_code
_entity_poly.pdbx_strand_id
1 'polypeptide(L)'
;MMFIYLVHTPDLYGIPVKEGPQAVSTKTQHQLYGTVIAKVIVPEKPYRVTVHPQNFIKLRERLGIEKLLIIDRVKGEKTGPVIQISDHRNLTGWNPLSGRTPLKELPQFPDMSTVYKCETLGIQQSTVSTVGPERFSSAESEAVSEFVAPIALCAAYVGIEVCALGWNQKKDRDGENLAIAVKKVIGAY
;
A
#
# COMPACT_ATOMS: atom_id res chain seq x y z
N MET A 1 15.85 3.19 4.21
CA MET A 1 15.19 1.99 4.78
C MET A 1 13.78 1.91 4.19
N MET A 2 13.33 0.74 3.73
CA MET A 2 11.99 0.59 3.15
C MET A 2 10.98 0.12 4.20
N PHE A 3 9.81 0.76 4.23
CA PHE A 3 8.67 0.34 5.05
C PHE A 3 7.65 -0.37 4.19
N ILE A 4 6.90 -1.31 4.80
CA ILE A 4 5.76 -1.96 4.17
C ILE A 4 4.48 -1.31 4.67
N TYR A 5 3.51 -1.07 3.79
CA TYR A 5 2.17 -0.62 4.15
C TYR A 5 1.14 -1.67 3.77
N LEU A 6 0.35 -2.13 4.74
CA LEU A 6 -0.73 -3.11 4.56
C LEU A 6 -2.06 -2.50 4.97
N VAL A 7 -3.14 -2.85 4.27
CA VAL A 7 -4.51 -2.44 4.63
C VAL A 7 -5.02 -3.20 5.86
N HIS A 8 -4.54 -4.44 6.01
CA HIS A 8 -4.92 -5.38 7.06
C HIS A 8 -3.67 -5.83 7.82
N THR A 9 -3.86 -6.56 8.90
CA THR A 9 -2.77 -7.01 9.76
C THR A 9 -1.85 -8.02 9.05
N PRO A 10 -0.56 -8.12 9.44
CA PRO A 10 0.43 -8.94 8.73
C PRO A 10 0.08 -10.43 8.62
N ASP A 11 -0.66 -10.97 9.59
CA ASP A 11 -1.12 -12.37 9.63
C ASP A 11 -1.98 -12.73 8.42
N LEU A 12 -2.81 -11.80 7.93
CA LEU A 12 -3.62 -12.03 6.72
C LEU A 12 -2.75 -12.33 5.50
N TYR A 13 -1.57 -11.72 5.42
CA TYR A 13 -0.63 -11.84 4.31
C TYR A 13 0.42 -12.94 4.53
N GLY A 14 0.31 -13.73 5.62
CA GLY A 14 1.30 -14.74 5.98
C GLY A 14 2.66 -14.15 6.40
N ILE A 15 2.71 -12.87 6.80
CA ILE A 15 3.97 -12.21 7.20
C ILE A 15 4.20 -12.41 8.70
N PRO A 16 5.27 -13.10 9.12
CA PRO A 16 5.53 -13.39 10.53
C PRO A 16 5.95 -12.13 11.30
N VAL A 17 5.28 -11.88 12.42
CA VAL A 17 5.53 -10.76 13.33
C VAL A 17 6.52 -11.19 14.41
N LYS A 18 7.59 -10.42 14.60
CA LYS A 18 8.57 -10.60 15.71
C LYS A 18 8.20 -9.77 16.93
N GLU A 19 7.75 -8.55 16.68
CA GLU A 19 7.31 -7.59 17.72
C GLU A 19 5.87 -7.21 17.41
N GLY A 20 4.98 -7.47 18.36
CA GLY A 20 3.55 -7.17 18.27
C GLY A 20 3.25 -5.69 18.02
N PRO A 21 1.97 -5.32 17.80
CA PRO A 21 1.61 -3.97 17.39
C PRO A 21 2.04 -2.94 18.43
N GLN A 22 2.89 -2.00 18.00
CA GLN A 22 3.20 -0.78 18.74
C GLN A 22 2.52 0.39 18.03
N ALA A 23 1.81 1.23 18.78
CA ALA A 23 1.24 2.44 18.18
C ALA A 23 2.38 3.36 17.70
N VAL A 24 2.41 3.71 16.40
CA VAL A 24 3.35 4.73 15.87
C VAL A 24 3.10 6.07 16.56
N SER A 25 1.83 6.31 16.90
CA SER A 25 1.34 7.44 17.67
C SER A 25 -0.16 7.29 17.93
N THR A 26 -0.61 7.72 19.11
CA THR A 26 -2.05 7.99 19.37
C THR A 26 -2.68 9.01 18.40
N LYS A 27 -1.89 9.79 17.64
CA LYS A 27 -2.36 10.87 16.76
C LYS A 27 -2.45 10.53 15.27
N THR A 28 -1.93 9.39 14.82
CA THR A 28 -1.99 8.98 13.40
C THR A 28 -2.93 7.82 13.15
N GLN A 29 -3.39 7.10 14.19
CA GLN A 29 -4.26 5.93 14.06
C GLN A 29 -3.66 4.87 13.12
N HIS A 30 -2.37 4.56 13.32
CA HIS A 30 -1.64 3.50 12.62
C HIS A 30 -0.88 2.65 13.64
N GLN A 31 -0.82 1.36 13.36
CA GLN A 31 -0.06 0.37 14.11
C GLN A 31 1.24 0.05 13.36
N LEU A 32 2.31 -0.14 14.13
CA LEU A 32 3.63 -0.56 13.65
C LEU A 32 3.89 -1.98 14.12
N TYR A 33 4.30 -2.84 13.20
CA TYR A 33 4.75 -4.18 13.51
C TYR A 33 6.22 -4.32 13.15
N GLY A 34 6.99 -4.92 14.04
CA GLY A 34 8.35 -5.38 13.74
C GLY A 34 8.29 -6.77 13.13
N THR A 35 8.74 -6.92 11.89
CA THR A 35 8.90 -8.24 11.25
C THR A 35 10.37 -8.56 11.02
N VAL A 36 10.66 -9.76 10.53
CA VAL A 36 12.02 -10.17 10.18
C VAL A 36 12.60 -9.31 9.05
N ILE A 37 11.75 -8.90 8.11
CA ILE A 37 12.14 -8.33 6.82
C ILE A 37 12.07 -6.80 6.78
N ALA A 38 11.07 -6.20 7.44
CA ALA A 38 10.86 -4.77 7.44
C ALA A 38 9.91 -4.35 8.58
N LYS A 39 9.84 -3.05 8.84
CA LYS A 39 8.76 -2.48 9.65
C LYS A 39 7.50 -2.37 8.82
N VAL A 40 6.37 -2.81 9.38
CA VAL A 40 5.07 -2.82 8.70
C VAL A 40 4.13 -1.82 9.34
N ILE A 41 3.53 -0.96 8.52
CA ILE A 41 2.56 0.05 8.91
C ILE A 41 1.17 -0.43 8.50
N VAL A 42 0.22 -0.40 9.44
CA VAL A 42 -1.18 -0.77 9.20
C VAL A 42 -2.09 0.37 9.69
N PRO A 43 -3.01 0.90 8.86
CA PRO A 43 -3.96 1.91 9.30
C PRO A 43 -5.08 1.29 10.14
N GLU A 44 -5.52 2.01 11.16
CA GLU A 44 -6.75 1.67 11.87
C GLU A 44 -7.98 2.16 11.07
N LYS A 45 -9.16 1.59 11.37
CA LYS A 45 -10.43 2.09 10.85
C LYS A 45 -10.89 3.30 11.69
N PRO A 46 -11.60 4.28 11.10
CA PRO A 46 -12.07 4.32 9.71
C PRO A 46 -11.00 4.85 8.74
N TYR A 47 -10.82 4.17 7.60
CA TYR A 47 -9.79 4.52 6.61
C TYR A 47 -9.87 5.93 6.04
N ARG A 48 -11.08 6.51 6.02
CA ARG A 48 -11.30 7.89 5.58
C ARG A 48 -10.62 8.96 6.44
N VAL A 49 -10.33 8.60 7.69
CA VAL A 49 -9.64 9.46 8.65
C VAL A 49 -8.15 9.12 8.69
N THR A 50 -7.81 7.83 8.61
CA THR A 50 -6.43 7.37 8.79
C THR A 50 -5.59 7.53 7.54
N VAL A 51 -6.10 7.14 6.36
CA VAL A 51 -5.43 7.32 5.06
C VAL A 51 -5.69 8.74 4.56
N HIS A 52 -4.94 9.67 5.16
CA HIS A 52 -5.04 11.09 4.88
C HIS A 52 -3.64 11.72 4.80
N PRO A 53 -3.39 12.68 3.90
CA PRO A 53 -2.09 13.32 3.71
C PRO A 53 -1.41 13.81 5.00
N GLN A 54 -2.17 14.44 5.89
CA GLN A 54 -1.65 14.92 7.17
C GLN A 54 -1.05 13.80 8.05
N ASN A 55 -1.58 12.59 7.98
CA ASN A 55 -1.04 11.45 8.70
C ASN A 55 0.21 10.91 8.00
N PHE A 56 0.25 10.88 6.67
CA PHE A 56 1.43 10.50 5.91
C PHE A 56 2.61 11.46 6.13
N ILE A 57 2.36 12.77 6.26
CA ILE A 57 3.39 13.75 6.68
C ILE A 57 3.98 13.35 8.04
N LYS A 58 3.12 13.08 9.03
CA LYS A 58 3.57 12.69 10.39
C LYS A 58 4.32 11.36 10.37
N LEU A 59 3.86 10.38 9.60
CA LEU A 59 4.52 9.08 9.45
C LEU A 59 5.92 9.26 8.85
N ARG A 60 6.02 10.03 7.76
CA ARG A 60 7.29 10.37 7.10
C ARG A 60 8.27 11.03 8.06
N GLU A 61 7.84 12.09 8.74
CA GLU A 61 8.68 12.87 9.66
C GLU A 61 9.17 12.03 10.86
N ARG A 62 8.31 11.16 11.41
CA ARG A 62 8.64 10.37 12.61
C ARG A 62 9.46 9.12 12.33
N LEU A 63 9.17 8.44 11.23
CA LEU A 63 9.79 7.16 10.90
C LEU A 63 10.91 7.30 9.86
N GLY A 64 11.12 8.51 9.31
CA GLY A 64 12.13 8.76 8.27
C GLY A 64 11.81 7.99 6.98
N ILE A 65 10.54 7.92 6.59
CA ILE A 65 10.10 7.12 5.44
C ILE A 65 10.45 7.84 4.14
N GLU A 66 11.40 7.28 3.40
CA GLU A 66 11.73 7.74 2.04
C GLU A 66 11.06 6.86 0.97
N LYS A 67 10.95 5.56 1.24
CA LYS A 67 10.38 4.55 0.33
C LYS A 67 9.35 3.69 1.04
N LEU A 68 8.23 3.44 0.35
CA LEU A 68 7.12 2.65 0.85
C LEU A 68 6.76 1.56 -0.15
N LEU A 69 6.78 0.31 0.31
CA LEU A 69 6.21 -0.82 -0.40
C LEU A 69 4.77 -1.04 0.07
N ILE A 70 3.81 -0.77 -0.79
CA ILE A 70 2.41 -1.12 -0.53
C ILE A 70 2.19 -2.57 -0.96
N ILE A 71 1.62 -3.39 -0.08
CA ILE A 71 1.13 -4.72 -0.48
C ILE A 71 -0.38 -4.68 -0.33
N ASP A 72 -1.07 -4.80 -1.45
CA ASP A 72 -2.53 -4.75 -1.52
C ASP A 72 -3.06 -6.12 -1.93
N ARG A 73 -4.28 -6.43 -1.52
CA ARG A 73 -4.95 -7.63 -2.04
C ARG A 73 -5.46 -7.35 -3.43
N VAL A 74 -5.31 -8.34 -4.31
CA VAL A 74 -5.82 -8.26 -5.68
C VAL A 74 -6.60 -9.51 -6.07
N LYS A 75 -7.48 -9.36 -7.06
CA LYS A 75 -8.16 -10.47 -7.72
C LYS A 75 -8.43 -10.13 -9.19
N GLY A 76 -8.90 -11.10 -9.95
CA GLY A 76 -9.22 -10.96 -11.37
C GLY A 76 -8.44 -11.94 -12.23
N GLU A 77 -8.97 -12.27 -13.40
CA GLU A 77 -8.44 -13.33 -14.25
C GLU A 77 -7.01 -13.04 -14.74
N LYS A 78 -6.72 -11.76 -15.05
CA LYS A 78 -5.42 -11.31 -15.56
C LYS A 78 -4.36 -11.12 -14.47
N THR A 79 -4.70 -11.32 -13.20
CA THR A 79 -3.74 -11.23 -12.09
C THR A 79 -3.05 -12.57 -11.86
N GLY A 80 -1.72 -12.61 -11.84
CA GLY A 80 -0.95 -13.78 -11.39
C GLY A 80 -1.05 -14.00 -9.86
N PRO A 81 -0.31 -14.97 -9.30
CA PRO A 81 -0.16 -15.16 -7.84
C PRO A 81 0.27 -13.86 -7.14
N VAL A 82 1.22 -13.15 -7.74
CA VAL A 82 1.65 -11.81 -7.36
C VAL A 82 1.82 -10.98 -8.63
N ILE A 83 1.41 -9.73 -8.58
CA ILE A 83 1.66 -8.73 -9.63
C ILE A 83 2.39 -7.53 -9.04
N GLN A 84 3.10 -6.80 -9.88
CA GLN A 84 3.61 -5.48 -9.57
C GLN A 84 2.62 -4.44 -10.07
N ILE A 85 2.15 -3.58 -9.19
CA ILE A 85 1.18 -2.55 -9.54
C ILE A 85 1.97 -1.37 -10.13
N SER A 86 1.82 -1.17 -11.44
CA SER A 86 2.50 -0.09 -12.17
C SER A 86 1.64 1.16 -12.31
N ASP A 87 0.31 1.01 -12.21
CA ASP A 87 -0.65 2.10 -12.28
C ASP A 87 -1.99 1.69 -11.63
N HIS A 88 -2.86 2.66 -11.34
CA HIS A 88 -4.18 2.41 -10.76
C HIS A 88 -5.29 3.28 -11.35
N ARG A 89 -6.52 2.74 -11.34
CA ARG A 89 -7.76 3.49 -11.47
C ARG A 89 -8.42 3.57 -10.10
N ASN A 90 -8.58 4.78 -9.56
CA ASN A 90 -9.25 4.95 -8.28
C ASN A 90 -10.78 4.92 -8.45
N LEU A 91 -11.38 3.74 -8.28
CA LEU A 91 -12.83 3.55 -8.33
C LEU A 91 -13.46 3.54 -6.93
N THR A 92 -12.72 3.87 -5.86
CA THR A 92 -13.18 3.79 -4.47
C THR A 92 -14.32 4.77 -4.14
N GLY A 93 -14.63 5.72 -5.03
CA GLY A 93 -15.65 6.75 -4.82
C GLY A 93 -15.22 7.86 -3.86
N TRP A 94 -13.95 7.89 -3.47
CA TRP A 94 -13.37 8.96 -2.66
C TRP A 94 -11.90 9.19 -3.04
N ASN A 95 -11.43 10.42 -2.84
CA ASN A 95 -10.04 10.82 -3.04
C ASN A 95 -9.53 11.37 -1.70
N PRO A 96 -8.44 10.82 -1.12
CA PRO A 96 -7.94 11.26 0.17
C PRO A 96 -7.31 12.67 0.13
N LEU A 97 -7.08 13.23 -1.06
CA LEU A 97 -6.60 14.61 -1.25
C LEU A 97 -7.74 15.63 -1.33
N SER A 98 -9.00 15.19 -1.36
CA SER A 98 -10.17 16.08 -1.39
C SER A 98 -10.30 16.88 -0.09
N GLY A 99 -10.58 18.17 -0.19
CA GLY A 99 -10.81 19.06 0.95
C GLY A 99 -9.68 20.06 1.16
N ARG A 100 -9.08 20.09 2.35
CA ARG A 100 -8.09 21.11 2.76
C ARG A 100 -6.67 20.80 2.24
N THR A 101 -6.53 20.64 0.93
CA THR A 101 -5.26 20.81 0.22
C THR A 101 -5.21 22.25 -0.33
N PRO A 102 -4.03 22.89 -0.44
CA PRO A 102 -2.70 22.37 -0.13
C PRO A 102 -2.43 22.21 1.39
N LEU A 103 -1.53 21.30 1.74
CA LEU A 103 -0.99 21.16 3.10
C LEU A 103 0.47 21.63 3.13
N LYS A 104 0.79 22.62 3.98
CA LYS A 104 2.11 23.28 3.99
C LYS A 104 2.45 23.79 2.57
N GLU A 105 3.68 23.58 2.10
CA GLU A 105 4.17 23.99 0.78
C GLU A 105 3.89 22.97 -0.35
N LEU A 106 3.04 21.96 -0.11
CA LEU A 106 2.72 20.95 -1.11
C LEU A 106 1.69 21.49 -2.13
N PRO A 107 1.70 21.02 -3.40
CA PRO A 107 0.80 21.53 -4.41
C PRO A 107 -0.67 21.24 -4.07
N GLN A 108 -1.58 22.06 -4.60
CA GLN A 108 -3.01 21.76 -4.55
C GLN A 108 -3.37 20.62 -5.53
N PHE A 109 -2.74 20.62 -6.71
CA PHE A 109 -2.92 19.63 -7.76
C PHE A 109 -1.59 18.90 -7.99
N PRO A 110 -1.34 17.78 -7.30
CA PRO A 110 -0.10 17.02 -7.49
C PRO A 110 -0.08 16.32 -8.84
N ASP A 111 1.12 16.20 -9.40
CA ASP A 111 1.37 15.31 -10.53
C ASP A 111 1.30 13.85 -10.07
N MET A 112 0.47 13.06 -10.75
CA MET A 112 0.23 11.65 -10.48
C MET A 112 0.65 10.75 -11.65
N SER A 113 1.31 11.29 -12.68
CA SER A 113 1.75 10.52 -13.86
C SER A 113 2.79 9.46 -13.52
N THR A 114 3.56 9.62 -12.44
CA THR A 114 4.63 8.69 -12.03
C THR A 114 4.57 8.36 -10.54
N VAL A 115 3.42 7.87 -10.06
CA VAL A 115 3.24 7.47 -8.65
C VAL A 115 4.12 6.28 -8.29
N TYR A 116 4.11 5.23 -9.12
CA TYR A 116 4.84 3.99 -8.87
C TYR A 116 6.22 4.05 -9.51
N LYS A 117 7.29 3.98 -8.69
CA LYS A 117 8.67 4.19 -9.14
C LYS A 117 9.51 2.92 -9.21
N CYS A 118 8.90 1.76 -9.01
CA CYS A 118 9.62 0.51 -8.89
C CYS A 118 9.29 -0.39 -10.07
N GLU A 119 10.29 -1.12 -10.55
CA GLU A 119 10.18 -2.19 -11.54
C GLU A 119 11.05 -3.35 -11.06
N THR A 120 10.46 -4.52 -10.88
CA THR A 120 11.14 -5.71 -10.38
C THR A 120 11.14 -6.77 -11.47
N LEU A 121 12.34 -7.15 -11.91
CA LEU A 121 12.48 -8.12 -12.99
C LEU A 121 11.79 -9.45 -12.63
N GLY A 122 11.00 -9.96 -13.58
CA GLY A 122 10.29 -11.23 -13.43
C GLY A 122 9.02 -11.17 -12.57
N ILE A 123 8.52 -9.98 -12.23
CA ILE A 123 7.16 -9.81 -11.69
C ILE A 123 6.31 -9.12 -12.75
N GLN A 124 5.17 -9.73 -13.11
CA GLN A 124 4.25 -9.17 -14.10
C GLN A 124 3.71 -7.82 -13.61
N GLN A 125 3.84 -6.79 -14.45
CA GLN A 125 3.23 -5.47 -14.19
C GLN A 125 1.75 -5.46 -14.58
N SER A 126 0.94 -4.71 -13.85
CA SER A 126 -0.48 -4.54 -14.16
C SER A 126 -1.05 -3.23 -13.63
N THR A 127 -1.92 -2.62 -14.41
CA THR A 127 -2.81 -1.54 -13.96
C THR A 127 -4.02 -2.13 -13.25
N VAL A 128 -4.33 -1.65 -12.06
CA VAL A 128 -5.42 -2.19 -11.23
C VAL A 128 -6.59 -1.23 -11.07
N SER A 129 -7.80 -1.75 -10.95
CA SER A 129 -8.99 -0.99 -10.55
C SER A 129 -9.18 -1.10 -9.03
N THR A 130 -8.94 -0.02 -8.28
CA THR A 130 -9.05 -0.01 -6.81
C THR A 130 -10.48 0.32 -6.38
N VAL A 131 -11.15 -0.57 -5.65
CA VAL A 131 -12.61 -0.47 -5.40
C VAL A 131 -13.00 -0.17 -3.96
N GLY A 132 -12.10 -0.35 -3.00
CA GLY A 132 -12.35 -0.18 -1.57
C GLY A 132 -12.71 -1.49 -0.88
N PRO A 133 -12.43 -1.63 0.44
CA PRO A 133 -12.66 -2.86 1.20
C PRO A 133 -14.10 -3.39 1.13
N GLU A 134 -15.09 -2.49 1.14
CA GLU A 134 -16.51 -2.83 1.12
C GLU A 134 -16.97 -3.51 -0.18
N ARG A 135 -16.35 -3.16 -1.31
CA ARG A 135 -16.72 -3.69 -2.63
C ARG A 135 -15.73 -4.71 -3.19
N PHE A 136 -14.61 -4.94 -2.49
CA PHE A 136 -13.56 -5.81 -2.98
C PHE A 136 -14.03 -7.26 -3.20
N SER A 137 -14.90 -7.79 -2.33
CA SER A 137 -15.41 -9.15 -2.47
C SER A 137 -16.27 -9.34 -3.72
N SER A 138 -17.11 -8.36 -4.07
CA SER A 138 -18.13 -8.45 -5.14
C SER A 138 -17.74 -7.81 -6.47
N ALA A 139 -16.70 -6.97 -6.51
CA ALA A 139 -16.29 -6.29 -7.74
C ALA A 139 -15.68 -7.25 -8.76
N GLU A 140 -16.15 -7.25 -10.01
CA GLU A 140 -15.60 -8.09 -11.08
C GLU A 140 -14.93 -7.21 -12.15
N SER A 141 -13.66 -7.47 -12.43
CA SER A 141 -12.84 -6.78 -13.45
C SER A 141 -11.55 -7.59 -13.67
N GLU A 142 -10.81 -7.27 -14.73
CA GLU A 142 -9.60 -8.01 -15.14
C GLU A 142 -8.51 -8.06 -14.07
N ALA A 143 -8.30 -6.92 -13.39
CA ALA A 143 -7.44 -6.77 -12.22
C ALA A 143 -8.06 -5.76 -11.25
N VAL A 144 -8.49 -6.24 -10.08
CA VAL A 144 -9.10 -5.46 -9.00
C VAL A 144 -8.14 -5.42 -7.83
N SER A 145 -7.95 -4.23 -7.25
CA SER A 145 -7.25 -4.08 -5.98
C SER A 145 -8.19 -3.55 -4.89
N GLU A 146 -7.86 -3.83 -3.63
CA GLU A 146 -8.69 -3.43 -2.51
C GLU A 146 -8.51 -1.95 -2.17
N PHE A 147 -7.28 -1.47 -1.97
CA PHE A 147 -7.06 -0.13 -1.42
C PHE A 147 -5.75 0.59 -1.79
N VAL A 148 -4.96 0.10 -2.75
CA VAL A 148 -3.66 0.70 -3.11
C VAL A 148 -3.78 2.18 -3.49
N ALA A 149 -4.82 2.59 -4.22
CA ALA A 149 -4.94 3.93 -4.78
C ALA A 149 -4.93 5.04 -3.69
N PRO A 150 -5.84 5.06 -2.69
CA PRO A 150 -5.77 6.07 -1.63
C PRO A 150 -4.43 6.14 -0.89
N ILE A 151 -3.79 5.00 -0.64
CA ILE A 151 -2.49 4.92 0.05
C ILE A 151 -1.40 5.54 -0.82
N ALA A 152 -1.34 5.12 -2.09
CA ALA A 152 -0.34 5.57 -3.04
C ALA A 152 -0.44 7.08 -3.29
N LEU A 153 -1.66 7.61 -3.43
CA LEU A 153 -1.91 9.04 -3.57
C LEU A 153 -1.40 9.84 -2.36
N CYS A 154 -1.68 9.39 -1.14
CA CYS A 154 -1.17 10.08 0.06
C CYS A 154 0.35 10.02 0.17
N ALA A 155 0.95 8.85 -0.10
CA ALA A 155 2.39 8.66 -0.03
C ALA A 155 3.14 9.53 -1.05
N ALA A 156 2.71 9.48 -2.32
CA ALA A 156 3.29 10.28 -3.39
C ALA A 156 3.11 11.78 -3.13
N TYR A 157 1.94 12.20 -2.66
CA TYR A 157 1.66 13.60 -2.31
C TYR A 157 2.65 14.19 -1.31
N VAL A 158 3.08 13.40 -0.32
CA VAL A 158 4.02 13.84 0.71
C VAL A 158 5.49 13.56 0.34
N GLY A 159 5.77 13.16 -0.89
CA GLY A 159 7.11 12.92 -1.43
C GLY A 159 7.75 11.60 -1.01
N ILE A 160 6.96 10.57 -0.66
CA ILE A 160 7.47 9.21 -0.43
C ILE A 160 7.51 8.47 -1.77
N GLU A 161 8.61 7.78 -2.08
CA GLU A 161 8.68 6.89 -3.25
C GLU A 161 7.82 5.64 -3.03
N VAL A 162 6.96 5.34 -4.00
CA VAL A 162 6.00 4.21 -3.88
C VAL A 162 6.42 3.05 -4.77
N CYS A 163 6.57 1.88 -4.15
CA CYS A 163 6.49 0.58 -4.81
C CYS A 163 5.15 -0.08 -4.43
N ALA A 164 4.60 -0.92 -5.30
CA ALA A 164 3.40 -1.67 -4.94
C ALA A 164 3.37 -3.10 -5.51
N LEU A 165 2.96 -4.04 -4.67
CA LEU A 165 2.68 -5.43 -5.03
C LEU A 165 1.20 -5.73 -4.79
N GLY A 166 0.62 -6.51 -5.69
CA GLY A 166 -0.70 -7.09 -5.54
C GLY A 166 -0.60 -8.58 -5.23
N TRP A 167 -1.19 -9.02 -4.12
CA TRP A 167 -1.27 -10.44 -3.74
C TRP A 167 -2.63 -11.05 -4.09
N ASN A 168 -2.65 -12.05 -4.97
CA ASN A 168 -3.86 -12.79 -5.29
C ASN A 168 -3.95 -14.05 -4.43
N GLN A 169 -4.63 -13.94 -3.29
CA GLN A 169 -4.81 -15.03 -2.33
C GLN A 169 -5.46 -16.28 -2.95
N LYS A 170 -6.28 -16.16 -4.00
CA LYS A 170 -6.87 -17.34 -4.67
C LYS A 170 -5.81 -18.16 -5.44
N LYS A 171 -4.78 -17.48 -5.96
CA LYS A 171 -3.69 -18.07 -6.77
C LYS A 171 -2.39 -18.26 -5.97
N ASP A 172 -2.32 -17.75 -4.75
CA ASP A 172 -1.17 -17.84 -3.82
C ASP A 172 -1.66 -17.98 -2.38
N ARG A 173 -2.29 -19.11 -2.05
CA ARG A 173 -3.02 -19.29 -0.77
C ARG A 173 -2.14 -19.14 0.46
N ASP A 174 -0.91 -19.66 0.38
CA ASP A 174 0.03 -19.72 1.50
C ASP A 174 0.98 -18.51 1.52
N GLY A 175 0.89 -17.60 0.54
CA GLY A 175 1.72 -16.40 0.48
C GLY A 175 3.19 -16.64 0.11
N GLU A 176 3.54 -17.83 -0.41
CA GLU A 176 4.92 -18.17 -0.78
C GLU A 176 5.44 -17.27 -1.90
N ASN A 177 4.63 -17.03 -2.94
CA ASN A 177 5.01 -16.15 -4.03
C ASN A 177 5.12 -14.70 -3.55
N LEU A 178 4.23 -14.27 -2.65
CA LEU A 178 4.32 -12.97 -2.01
C LEU A 178 5.63 -12.81 -1.23
N ALA A 179 6.00 -13.79 -0.40
CA ALA A 179 7.24 -13.73 0.38
C ALA A 179 8.48 -13.62 -0.52
N ILE A 180 8.52 -14.37 -1.63
CA ILE A 180 9.59 -14.29 -2.63
C ILE A 180 9.62 -12.88 -3.26
N ALA A 181 8.47 -12.39 -3.73
CA ALA A 181 8.36 -11.07 -4.36
C ALA A 181 8.81 -9.93 -3.43
N VAL A 182 8.40 -9.98 -2.16
CA VAL A 182 8.77 -8.98 -1.15
C VAL A 182 10.29 -8.97 -0.92
N LYS A 183 10.94 -10.14 -0.83
CA LYS A 183 12.41 -10.22 -0.73
C LYS A 183 13.10 -9.60 -1.95
N LYS A 184 12.58 -9.84 -3.17
CA LYS A 184 13.11 -9.23 -4.40
C LYS A 184 13.05 -7.70 -4.34
N VAL A 185 11.91 -7.16 -3.94
CA VAL A 185 11.68 -5.70 -3.90
C VAL A 185 12.51 -5.03 -2.81
N ILE A 186 12.66 -5.66 -1.64
CA ILE A 186 13.48 -5.15 -0.52
C ILE A 186 14.99 -5.30 -0.78
N GLY A 187 15.40 -6.14 -1.73
CA GLY A 187 16.81 -6.45 -1.99
C GLY A 187 17.42 -7.34 -0.90
N ALA A 188 16.60 -8.13 -0.20
CA ALA A 188 17.04 -9.08 0.82
C ALA A 188 17.32 -10.44 0.15
N TYR A 189 18.53 -10.59 -0.36
CA TYR A 189 19.10 -11.86 -0.82
C TYR A 189 20.30 -12.24 0.04
#